data_AF-A0A3D0P264-F1
#
_entry.id   AF-A0A3D0P264-F1
#
_cell.length_a   1.000
_cell.length_b   1.000
_cell.length_c   1.000
_cell.angle_alpha   90.00
_cell.angle_beta   90.00
_cell.angle_gamma   90.00
#
_symmetry.space_group_name_H-M   'P 1'
#
loop_
_entity.id
_entity.type
_entity.pdbx_description
1 polymer ?
#
loop_
_entity_poly.entity_id
_entity_poly.type
_entity_poly.pdbx_seq_one_letter_code
_entity_poly.pdbx_strand_id
1 'polypeptide(L)' 'YPPSIDGIFESGFPSGFMAFAPKIIDTIIRGDNAIENAATFEDGVNVQRVLDAARRSSETGERTRVSP' A
#
# COMPACT_ATOMS: atom_id res chain seq x y z
N TYR A 1 -13.03 12.04 7.87
CA TYR A 1 -11.65 11.75 8.32
C TYR A 1 -11.27 12.80 9.35
N PRO A 2 -10.46 12.47 10.38
CA PRO A 2 -9.90 13.52 11.22
C PRO A 2 -9.16 14.54 10.34
N PRO A 3 -9.21 15.84 10.69
CA PRO A 3 -8.46 16.86 9.95
C PRO A 3 -6.97 16.51 9.95
N SER A 4 -6.27 16.84 8.87
CA SER A 4 -4.83 16.71 8.77
C SER A 4 -4.12 17.54 9.83
N ILE A 5 -2.89 17.17 10.19
CA ILE A 5 -2.05 17.97 11.08
C ILE A 5 -1.66 19.26 10.36
N ASP A 6 -1.63 20.38 11.09
CA ASP A 6 -1.11 21.66 10.59
C ASP A 6 0.26 21.47 9.90
N GLY A 7 0.35 21.92 8.65
CA GLY A 7 1.54 21.77 7.81
C GLY A 7 1.50 20.55 6.87
N ILE A 8 0.54 19.64 7.02
CA ILE A 8 0.30 18.55 6.07
C ILE A 8 -0.91 18.92 5.20
N PHE A 9 -0.67 19.04 3.89
CA PHE A 9 -1.72 19.38 2.93
C PHE A 9 -2.87 18.37 2.94
N GLU A 10 -4.10 18.87 2.80
CA GLU A 10 -5.29 18.03 2.75
C GLU A 10 -5.40 17.33 1.40
N SER A 11 -5.26 16.01 1.39
CA SER A 11 -5.59 15.17 0.24
C SER A 11 -5.78 13.71 0.68
N GLY A 12 -6.34 12.88 -0.19
CA GLY A 12 -6.65 11.48 0.15
C GLY A 12 -5.46 10.66 0.64
N PHE A 13 -4.24 10.99 0.22
CA PHE A 13 -3.02 10.28 0.60
C PHE A 13 -2.58 10.56 2.06
N PRO A 14 -2.16 11.78 2.46
CA PRO A 14 -1.79 12.10 3.84
C PRO A 14 -2.92 11.85 4.84
N SER A 15 -4.17 12.19 4.49
CA SER A 15 -5.32 11.92 5.36
C SER A 15 -5.52 10.40 5.57
N GLY A 16 -5.16 9.58 4.58
CA GLY A 16 -5.14 8.12 4.69
C GLY A 16 -4.13 7.61 5.71
N PHE A 17 -2.89 8.12 5.70
CA PHE A 17 -1.88 7.76 6.70
C PHE A 17 -2.31 8.13 8.12
N MET A 18 -2.81 9.35 8.28
CA MET A 18 -3.28 9.84 9.58
C MET A 18 -4.45 9.00 10.11
N ALA A 19 -5.33 8.51 9.23
CA ALA A 19 -6.45 7.65 9.60
C ALA A 19 -6.05 6.20 9.86
N PHE A 20 -5.01 5.69 9.20
CA PHE A 20 -4.63 4.28 9.24
C PHE A 20 -3.59 3.97 10.33
N ALA A 21 -2.69 4.91 10.65
CA ALA A 21 -1.65 4.70 11.66
C ALA A 21 -2.21 4.28 13.04
N PRO A 22 -3.26 4.93 13.60
CA PRO A 22 -3.83 4.47 14.88
C PRO A 22 -4.42 3.06 14.79
N LYS A 23 -5.02 2.68 13.65
CA LYS A 23 -5.60 1.34 13.45
C LYS A 23 -4.53 0.25 13.45
N ILE A 24 -3.36 0.53 12.87
CA ILE A 24 -2.21 -0.37 12.92
C ILE A 24 -1.78 -0.59 14.38
N ILE A 25 -1.65 0.48 15.15
CA ILE A 25 -1.23 0.40 16.56
C ILE A 25 -2.24 -0.45 17.36
N ASP A 26 -3.54 -0.17 17.22
CA ASP A 26 -4.58 -0.93 17.92
C ASP A 26 -4.57 -2.43 17.56
N THR A 27 -4.36 -2.75 16.28
CA THR A 27 -4.28 -4.13 15.78
C THR A 27 -3.07 -4.86 16.40
N ILE A 28 -1.91 -4.20 16.43
CA ILE A 28 -0.70 -4.74 17.07
C ILE A 28 -0.93 -4.97 18.57
N ILE A 29 -1.54 -4.02 19.28
CA ILE A 29 -1.83 -4.14 20.71
C ILE A 29 -2.74 -5.34 21.00
N ARG A 30 -3.71 -5.63 20.13
CA ARG A 30 -4.61 -6.78 20.25
C ARG A 30 -3.94 -8.11 19.92
N GLY A 31 -2.73 -8.10 19.36
CA GLY A 31 -2.03 -9.29 18.88
C GLY A 31 -2.52 -9.80 17.52
N ASP A 32 -3.31 -8.98 16.82
CA ASP A 32 -3.81 -9.30 15.50
C ASP A 32 -2.73 -9.02 14.43
N ASN A 33 -2.82 -9.70 13.29
CA ASN A 33 -1.88 -9.59 12.18
C ASN A 33 -2.51 -9.11 10.87
N ALA A 34 -3.79 -8.74 10.90
CA ALA A 34 -4.56 -8.30 9.75
C ALA A 34 -5.55 -7.20 10.14
N ILE A 35 -5.76 -6.28 9.22
CA ILE A 35 -6.82 -5.27 9.30
C ILE A 35 -7.80 -5.59 8.17
N GLU A 36 -9.09 -5.62 8.48
CA GLU A 36 -10.13 -5.88 7.48
C GLU A 36 -9.99 -4.92 6.28
N ASN A 37 -10.03 -5.48 5.07
CA ASN A 37 -9.89 -4.76 3.81
C ASN A 37 -8.53 -4.06 3.59
N ALA A 38 -7.54 -4.27 4.44
CA ALA A 38 -6.18 -3.82 4.21
C ALA A 38 -5.45 -4.76 3.25
N ALA A 39 -4.51 -4.19 2.47
CA ALA A 39 -3.62 -4.99 1.64
C ALA A 39 -2.80 -5.96 2.51
N THR A 40 -2.74 -7.21 2.06
CA THR A 40 -1.93 -8.25 2.66
C THR A 40 -0.49 -8.21 2.13
N PHE A 41 0.36 -9.05 2.71
CA PHE A 41 1.70 -9.26 2.16
C PHE A 41 1.67 -9.82 0.73
N GLU A 42 0.74 -10.74 0.44
CA GLU A 42 0.57 -11.33 -0.88
C GLU A 42 0.19 -10.28 -1.93
N ASP A 43 -0.69 -9.35 -1.59
CA ASP A 43 -1.01 -8.21 -2.46
C ASP A 43 0.23 -7.38 -2.79
N GLY A 44 1.10 -7.14 -1.79
CA GLY A 44 2.36 -6.44 -1.98
C GLY A 44 3.31 -7.18 -2.93
N VAL A 45 3.44 -8.50 -2.80
CA VAL A 45 4.25 -9.33 -3.71
C VAL A 45 3.71 -9.26 -5.14
N ASN A 46 2.39 -9.33 -5.31
CA ASN A 46 1.76 -9.27 -6.63
C ASN A 46 1.95 -7.90 -7.29
N VAL A 47 1.82 -6.81 -6.54
CA VAL A 47 2.16 -5.46 -7.02
C VAL A 47 3.64 -5.39 -7.43
N GLN A 48 4.54 -5.92 -6.62
CA GLN A 48 5.98 -5.90 -6.93
C GLN A 48 6.30 -6.66 -8.23
N ARG A 49 5.68 -7.82 -8.47
CA ARG A 49 5.82 -8.58 -9.72
C ARG A 49 5.41 -7.77 -10.95
N VAL A 50 4.32 -6.99 -10.85
CA VAL A 50 3.88 -6.10 -11.93
C VAL A 50 4.91 -4.99 -12.17
N LEU A 51 5.41 -4.36 -11.11
CA LEU A 51 6.41 -3.29 -11.22
C LEU A 51 7.71 -3.80 -11.85
N ASP A 52 8.16 -4.99 -11.48
CA ASP A 52 9.37 -5.59 -12.04
C ASP A 52 9.20 -5.96 -13.52
N ALA A 53 8.04 -6.50 -13.90
CA ALA A 53 7.73 -6.78 -15.30
C ALA A 53 7.62 -5.50 -16.15
N ALA A 54 7.04 -4.43 -15.60
CA ALA A 54 6.98 -3.13 -16.26
C ALA A 54 8.39 -2.55 -16.48
N ARG A 55 9.25 -2.63 -15.45
CA ARG A 55 10.66 -2.22 -15.56
C ARG A 55 11.37 -2.99 -16.68
N ARG A 56 11.29 -4.32 -16.67
CA ARG A 56 11.89 -5.17 -17.70
C ARG A 56 11.38 -4.83 -19.09
N SER A 57 10.07 -4.65 -19.24
CA SER A 57 9.45 -4.29 -20.53
C SER A 57 9.98 -2.96 -21.07
N SER A 58 10.17 -1.97 -20.19
CA SER A 58 10.76 -0.68 -20.56
C SER A 58 12.23 -0.81 -20.99
N GLU A 59 13.00 -1.70 -20.37
CA GLU A 59 14.42 -1.90 -20.66
C GLU A 59 14.64 -2.67 -21.97
N THR A 60 13.79 -3.65 -22.28
CA THR A 60 13.97 -4.51 -23.46
C THR A 60 13.09 -4.11 -24.65
N GLY A 61 12.05 -3.31 -24.43
CA GLY A 61 11.02 -3.04 -25.44
C GLY A 61 10.08 -4.23 -25.70
N GLU A 62 10.18 -5.31 -24.93
CA GLU A 62 9.38 -6.53 -25.12
C GLU A 62 8.17 -6.57 -24.20
N ARG A 63 7.12 -7.26 -24.65
CA ARG A 63 5.95 -7.53 -23.80
C ARG A 63 6.30 -8.61 -22.76
N THR A 64 6.17 -8.26 -21.48
CA THR A 64 6.33 -9.23 -20.38
C THR A 64 4.97 -9.72 -19.88
N ARG A 65 4.79 -11.04 -19.76
CA ARG A 65 3.61 -11.63 -19.12
C ARG A 65 3.81 -11.64 -17.60
N VAL A 66 2.82 -11.14 -16.87
CA VAL A 66 2.73 -11.28 -15.41
C VAL A 66 1.72 -12.37 -15.10
N SER A 67 2.11 -13.35 -14.31
CA SER A 67 1.18 -14.35 -13.77
C SER A 67 0.68 -13.89 -12.41
N PRO A 68 -0.57 -14.22 -12.03
CA PRO A 68 -1.01 -14.12 -10.64
C PRO A 68 -0.09 -14.93 -9.72
#